data_AF-A0A6A7K5Z0-F1
#
_entry.id   AF-A0A6A7K5Z0-F1
#
_cell.length_a   1.000
_cell.length_b   1.000
_cell.length_c   1.000
_cell.angle_alpha   90.00
_cell.angle_beta   90.00
_cell.angle_gamma   90.00
#
_symmetry.space_group_name_H-M   'P 1'
#
loop_
_entity.id
_entity.type
_entity.pdbx_description
1 polymer ?
#
loop_
_entity_poly.entity_id
_entity_poly.type
_entity_poly.pdbx_seq_one_letter_code
_entity_poly.pdbx_strand_id
1 'polypeptide(L)'
;MKAYSFPMEKVLEWRTHSEKSTMEKFAVLQNELQHHKLVLLELTNRYESTKERSLKYKTIQELLQQQLYKQKLEEKISLQNKAINSTSANLEKVRVELIAAQKDRKIMEKLKEKDFSTYNDEVKDEEQRELDEIAVLKFKKKTF
;
A
#
# COMPACT_ATOMS: atom_id res chain seq x y z
N MET A 1 12.05 13.66 36.27
CA MET A 1 10.93 13.33 35.36
C MET A 1 11.20 12.03 34.64
N LYS A 2 10.21 11.13 34.58
CA LYS A 2 10.30 9.93 33.74
C LYS A 2 10.22 10.35 32.26
N ALA A 3 10.89 9.62 31.37
CA ALA A 3 10.71 9.84 29.94
C ALA A 3 9.31 9.36 29.52
N TYR A 4 8.64 10.11 28.64
CA TYR A 4 7.34 9.70 28.09
C TYR A 4 7.45 8.35 27.37
N SER A 5 6.50 7.47 27.62
CA SER A 5 6.40 6.17 26.96
C SER A 5 4.95 5.90 26.63
N PHE A 6 4.65 5.74 25.34
CA PHE A 6 3.30 5.46 24.89
C PHE A 6 2.92 4.00 25.22
N PRO A 7 1.82 3.74 25.96
CA PRO A 7 1.47 2.39 26.40
C PRO A 7 1.26 1.38 25.27
N MET A 8 0.84 1.85 24.08
CA MET A 8 0.53 0.98 22.94
C MET A 8 1.61 1.05 21.83
N GLU A 9 2.85 1.39 22.16
CA GLU A 9 3.94 1.51 21.18
C GLU A 9 4.12 0.23 20.36
N LYS A 10 4.07 -0.95 21.01
CA LYS A 10 4.17 -2.24 20.31
C LYS A 10 3.03 -2.51 19.33
N VAL A 11 1.83 -2.01 19.62
CA VAL A 11 0.68 -2.13 18.71
C VAL A 11 0.88 -1.20 17.51
N LEU A 12 1.39 0.01 17.72
CA LEU A 12 1.71 0.96 16.65
C LEU A 12 2.83 0.43 15.74
N GLU A 13 3.91 -0.13 16.31
CA GLU A 13 4.98 -0.81 15.56
C GLU A 13 4.40 -1.94 14.69
N TRP A 14 3.58 -2.82 15.27
CA TRP A 14 2.96 -3.92 14.54
C TRP A 14 2.06 -3.44 13.38
N ARG A 15 1.22 -2.41 13.61
CA ARG A 15 0.38 -1.83 12.55
C ARG A 15 1.19 -1.19 11.43
N THR A 16 2.30 -0.55 11.79
CA THR A 16 3.24 0.05 10.82
C THR A 16 3.89 -1.03 9.95
N HIS A 17 4.30 -2.15 10.57
CA HIS A 17 4.81 -3.30 9.83
C HIS A 17 3.74 -3.94 8.93
N SER A 18 2.51 -4.05 9.43
CA SER A 18 1.38 -4.57 8.65
C SER A 18 1.10 -3.72 7.42
N GLU A 19 1.05 -2.38 7.55
CA GLU A 19 0.90 -1.48 6.40
C GLU A 19 2.02 -1.66 5.38
N LYS A 20 3.28 -1.71 5.86
CA LYS A 20 4.44 -1.91 4.99
C LYS A 20 4.35 -3.22 4.20
N SER A 21 3.98 -4.32 4.87
CA SER A 21 3.82 -5.62 4.20
C SER A 21 2.71 -5.58 3.14
N THR A 22 1.57 -4.94 3.42
CA THR A 22 0.50 -4.80 2.44
C THR A 22 0.90 -3.90 1.27
N MET A 23 1.68 -2.85 1.52
CA MET A 23 2.22 -1.96 0.48
C MET A 23 3.20 -2.70 -0.43
N GLU A 24 4.07 -3.55 0.12
CA GLU A 24 4.98 -4.39 -0.67
C GLU A 24 4.20 -5.36 -1.58
N LYS A 25 3.17 -6.03 -1.03
CA LYS A 25 2.28 -6.90 -1.83
C LYS A 25 1.59 -6.14 -2.96
N PHE A 26 1.10 -4.93 -2.68
CA PHE A 26 0.47 -4.07 -3.68
C PHE A 26 1.44 -3.75 -4.81
N ALA A 27 2.68 -3.36 -4.48
CA ALA A 27 3.69 -3.03 -5.47
C ALA A 27 4.06 -4.22 -6.37
N VAL A 28 4.19 -5.43 -5.80
CA VAL A 28 4.44 -6.66 -6.58
C VAL A 28 3.31 -6.91 -7.58
N LEU A 29 2.05 -6.92 -7.12
CA LEU A 29 0.89 -7.14 -7.99
C LEU A 29 0.73 -6.06 -9.06
N GLN A 30 1.08 -4.81 -8.73
CA GLN A 30 1.05 -3.71 -9.69
C GLN A 30 2.07 -3.92 -10.82
N ASN A 31 3.28 -4.33 -10.47
CA ASN A 31 4.33 -4.66 -11.44
C ASN A 31 3.94 -5.87 -12.31
N GLU A 32 3.37 -6.91 -11.70
CA GLU A 32 2.86 -8.09 -12.43
C GLU A 32 1.75 -7.69 -13.42
N LEU A 33 0.80 -6.85 -13.00
CA LEU A 33 -0.26 -6.35 -13.87
C LEU A 33 0.32 -5.54 -15.05
N GLN A 34 1.32 -4.70 -14.80
CA GLN A 34 1.99 -3.94 -15.84
C GLN A 34 2.71 -4.87 -16.83
N HIS A 35 3.44 -5.87 -16.32
CA HIS A 35 4.09 -6.88 -17.16
C HIS A 35 3.07 -7.61 -18.04
N HIS A 36 1.96 -8.05 -17.47
CA HIS A 36 0.88 -8.71 -18.22
C HIS A 36 0.29 -7.83 -19.33
N LYS A 37 0.14 -6.52 -19.09
CA LYS A 37 -0.31 -5.56 -20.11
C LYS A 37 0.70 -5.39 -21.24
N LEU A 38 2.00 -5.39 -20.93
CA LEU A 38 3.06 -5.34 -21.95
C LEU A 38 3.04 -6.60 -22.82
N VAL A 39 2.92 -7.78 -22.21
CA VAL A 39 2.82 -9.05 -22.95
C VAL A 39 1.59 -9.06 -23.87
N LEU A 40 0.44 -8.57 -23.38
CA LEU A 40 -0.77 -8.44 -24.21
C LEU A 40 -0.53 -7.52 -25.41
N LEU A 41 0.12 -6.38 -25.20
CA LEU A 41 0.45 -5.44 -26.27
C LEU A 41 1.34 -6.09 -27.33
N GLU A 42 2.37 -6.82 -26.92
CA GLU A 42 3.23 -7.57 -27.84
C GLU A 42 2.46 -8.64 -28.64
N LEU A 43 1.61 -9.42 -27.98
CA LEU A 43 0.79 -10.43 -28.64
C LEU A 43 -0.18 -9.80 -29.65
N THR A 44 -0.77 -8.67 -29.29
CA THR A 44 -1.69 -7.92 -30.17
C THR A 44 -0.95 -7.38 -31.39
N ASN A 45 0.25 -6.80 -31.21
CA ASN A 45 1.08 -6.33 -32.32
C ASN A 45 1.50 -7.47 -33.25
N ARG A 46 1.84 -8.65 -32.71
CA ARG A 46 2.13 -9.85 -33.51
C ARG A 46 0.91 -10.35 -34.29
N TYR A 47 -0.27 -10.25 -33.69
CA TYR A 47 -1.52 -10.60 -34.34
C TYR A 47 -1.85 -9.66 -35.50
N GLU A 48 -1.75 -8.34 -35.30
CA GLU A 48 -2.01 -7.36 -36.36
C GLU A 48 -1.01 -7.46 -37.51
N SER A 49 0.29 -7.60 -37.22
CA SER A 49 1.31 -7.82 -38.27
C SER A 49 1.13 -9.13 -39.05
N THR A 50 0.44 -10.12 -38.46
CA THR A 50 0.06 -11.35 -39.19
C THR A 50 -1.05 -11.08 -40.20
N LYS A 51 -1.97 -10.14 -39.93
CA LYS A 51 -2.98 -9.71 -40.91
C LYS A 51 -2.35 -8.99 -42.09
N GLU A 52 -1.40 -8.10 -41.87
CA GLU A 52 -0.73 -7.36 -42.96
C GLU A 52 0.03 -8.29 -43.93
N ARG A 53 0.56 -9.41 -43.41
CA ARG A 53 1.24 -10.43 -44.21
C ARG A 53 0.29 -11.33 -45.00
N SER A 54 -1.00 -11.39 -44.64
CA SER A 54 -2.02 -12.22 -45.32
C SER A 54 -2.18 -11.94 -46.80
N LEU A 55 -1.80 -10.73 -47.24
CA LEU A 55 -1.91 -10.29 -48.62
C LEU A 55 -0.82 -10.85 -49.56
N LYS A 56 0.16 -11.62 -49.03
CA LYS A 56 1.33 -12.09 -49.79
C LYS A 56 1.38 -13.60 -50.03
N TYR A 57 0.44 -14.37 -49.49
CA TYR A 57 0.46 -15.83 -49.59
C TYR A 57 0.00 -16.31 -50.96
N LYS A 58 0.68 -17.32 -51.51
CA LYS A 58 0.46 -17.84 -52.86
C LYS A 58 -0.07 -19.27 -52.86
N THR A 59 0.07 -20.00 -51.75
CA THR A 59 -0.27 -21.42 -51.66
C THR A 59 -1.28 -21.71 -50.53
N ILE A 60 -2.16 -22.70 -50.74
CA ILE A 60 -3.14 -23.18 -49.75
C ILE A 60 -2.47 -23.61 -48.44
N GLN A 61 -1.30 -24.25 -48.51
CA GLN A 61 -0.55 -24.67 -47.32
C GLN A 61 -0.08 -23.48 -46.46
N GLU A 62 0.35 -22.38 -47.09
CA GLU A 62 0.78 -21.16 -46.39
C GLU A 62 -0.41 -20.50 -45.67
N LEU A 63 -1.58 -20.48 -46.33
CA LEU A 63 -2.83 -19.99 -45.75
C LEU A 63 -3.26 -20.81 -44.52
N LEU A 64 -3.21 -22.14 -44.61
CA LEU A 64 -3.53 -23.04 -43.50
C LEU A 64 -2.56 -22.84 -42.31
N GLN A 65 -1.26 -22.75 -42.58
CA GLN A 65 -0.26 -22.52 -41.54
C GLN A 65 -0.48 -21.17 -40.84
N GLN A 66 -0.78 -20.12 -41.62
CA GLN A 66 -1.07 -18.81 -41.07
C GLN A 66 -2.35 -18.81 -40.21
N GLN A 67 -3.41 -19.49 -40.66
CA GLN A 67 -4.66 -19.60 -39.90
C GLN A 67 -4.44 -20.29 -38.55
N LEU A 68 -3.68 -21.39 -38.52
CA LEU A 68 -3.33 -22.09 -37.28
C LEU A 68 -2.50 -21.21 -36.34
N TYR A 69 -1.55 -20.45 -36.88
CA TYR A 69 -0.75 -19.52 -36.09
C TYR A 69 -1.61 -18.39 -35.50
N LYS A 70 -2.55 -17.86 -36.28
CA LYS A 70 -3.51 -16.84 -35.86
C LYS A 70 -4.39 -17.34 -34.71
N GLN A 71 -4.94 -18.54 -34.81
CA GLN A 71 -5.74 -19.15 -33.75
C GLN A 71 -4.94 -19.31 -32.45
N LYS A 72 -3.68 -19.77 -32.54
CA LYS A 72 -2.79 -19.85 -31.37
C LYS A 72 -2.51 -18.48 -30.73
N LEU A 73 -2.39 -17.42 -31.53
CA LEU A 73 -2.24 -16.06 -31.01
C LEU A 73 -3.52 -15.57 -30.31
N GLU A 74 -4.69 -15.83 -30.88
CA GLU A 74 -5.99 -15.50 -30.26
C GLU A 74 -6.17 -16.21 -28.93
N GLU A 75 -5.82 -17.50 -28.85
CA GLU A 75 -5.83 -18.26 -27.59
C GLU A 75 -4.89 -17.64 -26.55
N LYS A 76 -3.65 -17.30 -26.94
CA LYS A 76 -2.69 -16.64 -26.04
C LYS A 76 -3.18 -15.28 -25.57
N ILE A 77 -3.77 -14.47 -26.44
CA ILE A 77 -4.36 -13.18 -26.11
C ILE A 77 -5.52 -13.37 -25.12
N SER A 78 -6.38 -14.36 -25.33
CA SER A 78 -7.49 -14.69 -24.43
C SER A 78 -6.99 -15.09 -23.04
N LEU A 79 -5.99 -15.96 -22.96
CA LEU A 79 -5.36 -16.35 -21.70
C LEU A 79 -4.69 -15.16 -21.00
N GLN A 80 -4.00 -14.31 -21.76
CA GLN A 80 -3.34 -13.12 -21.23
C GLN A 80 -4.36 -12.11 -20.65
N ASN A 81 -5.50 -11.92 -21.32
CA ASN A 81 -6.60 -11.12 -20.80
C ASN A 81 -7.19 -11.69 -19.51
N LYS A 82 -7.34 -13.02 -19.40
CA LYS A 82 -7.77 -13.66 -18.15
C LYS A 82 -6.78 -13.41 -17.01
N ALA A 83 -5.48 -13.50 -17.27
CA ALA A 83 -4.44 -13.19 -16.29
C ALA A 83 -4.50 -11.71 -15.84
N ILE A 84 -4.65 -10.77 -16.78
CA ILE A 84 -4.84 -9.35 -16.46
C ILE A 84 -6.06 -9.16 -15.56
N ASN A 85 -7.19 -9.78 -15.89
CA ASN A 85 -8.42 -9.65 -15.11
C ASN A 85 -8.23 -10.23 -13.69
N SER A 86 -7.60 -11.38 -13.53
CA SER A 86 -7.35 -11.95 -12.20
C SER A 86 -6.38 -11.11 -11.38
N THR A 87 -5.27 -10.65 -11.98
CA THR A 87 -4.29 -9.82 -11.28
C THR A 87 -4.87 -8.46 -10.93
N SER A 88 -5.70 -7.88 -11.80
CA SER A 88 -6.43 -6.63 -11.52
C SER A 88 -7.41 -6.79 -10.36
N ALA A 89 -8.16 -7.89 -10.32
CA ALA A 89 -9.08 -8.17 -9.22
C ALA A 89 -8.34 -8.38 -7.89
N ASN A 90 -7.19 -9.06 -7.91
CA ASN A 90 -6.35 -9.23 -6.72
C ASN A 90 -5.71 -7.91 -6.28
N LEU A 91 -5.25 -7.07 -7.21
CA LEU A 91 -4.70 -5.75 -6.93
C LEU A 91 -5.73 -4.87 -6.23
N GLU A 92 -6.99 -4.89 -6.66
CA GLU A 92 -8.07 -4.12 -6.02
C GLU A 92 -8.37 -4.62 -4.60
N LYS A 93 -8.33 -5.95 -4.36
CA LYS A 93 -8.46 -6.48 -2.99
C LYS A 93 -7.34 -5.96 -2.08
N VAL A 94 -6.09 -6.06 -2.54
CA VAL A 94 -4.93 -5.59 -1.77
C VAL A 94 -4.96 -4.07 -1.60
N ARG A 95 -5.50 -3.32 -2.56
CA ARG A 95 -5.71 -1.88 -2.43
C ARG A 95 -6.64 -1.54 -1.26
N VAL A 96 -7.76 -2.26 -1.15
CA VAL A 96 -8.71 -2.08 -0.03
C VAL A 96 -8.05 -2.44 1.30
N GLU A 97 -7.29 -3.54 1.35
CA GLU A 97 -6.52 -3.93 2.54
C GLU A 97 -5.48 -2.87 2.92
N LEU A 98 -4.79 -2.27 1.95
CA LEU A 98 -3.81 -1.21 2.19
C LEU A 98 -4.46 0.04 2.79
N ILE A 99 -5.62 0.44 2.27
CA ILE A 99 -6.39 1.57 2.81
C ILE A 99 -6.81 1.29 4.25
N ALA A 100 -7.25 0.07 4.56
CA ALA A 100 -7.60 -0.32 5.92
C ALA A 100 -6.39 -0.28 6.87
N ALA A 101 -5.25 -0.87 6.46
CA ALA A 101 -4.02 -0.85 7.25
C ALA A 101 -3.52 0.59 7.52
N GLN A 102 -3.59 1.46 6.51
CA GLN A 102 -3.27 2.89 6.64
C GLN A 102 -4.17 3.60 7.63
N LYS A 103 -5.47 3.33 7.59
CA LYS A 103 -6.44 3.89 8.54
C LYS A 103 -6.10 3.43 9.96
N ASP A 104 -5.83 2.15 10.14
CA ASP A 104 -5.51 1.57 11.44
C ASP A 104 -4.22 2.12 12.04
N ARG A 105 -3.16 2.32 11.24
CA ARG A 105 -1.95 3.02 11.71
C ARG A 105 -2.26 4.46 12.12
N LYS A 106 -2.96 5.22 11.26
CA LYS A 106 -3.30 6.63 11.54
C LYS A 106 -4.14 6.80 12.80
N ILE A 107 -5.04 5.87 13.11
CA ILE A 107 -5.81 5.88 14.36
C ILE A 107 -4.87 5.76 15.56
N MET A 108 -3.90 4.84 15.51
CA MET A 108 -2.92 4.67 16.60
C MET A 108 -2.00 5.87 16.77
N GLU A 109 -1.59 6.51 15.67
CA GLU A 109 -0.78 7.75 15.74
C GLU A 109 -1.54 8.87 16.43
N LYS A 110 -2.81 9.08 16.08
CA LYS A 110 -3.66 10.07 16.74
C LYS A 110 -3.86 9.77 18.22
N LEU A 111 -3.96 8.49 18.60
CA LEU A 111 -4.03 8.11 20.01
C LEU A 111 -2.72 8.45 20.74
N LYS A 112 -1.56 8.17 20.14
CA LYS A 112 -0.25 8.52 20.69
C LYS A 112 -0.06 10.03 20.83
N GLU A 113 -0.50 10.82 19.85
CA GLU A 113 -0.47 12.28 19.92
C GLU A 113 -1.32 12.81 21.07
N LYS A 114 -2.53 12.26 21.24
CA LYS A 114 -3.44 12.65 22.33
C LYS A 114 -2.86 12.28 23.70
N ASP A 115 -2.34 11.07 23.85
CA ASP A 115 -1.71 10.58 25.08
C ASP A 115 -0.50 11.46 25.46
N PHE A 116 0.32 11.84 24.47
CA PHE A 116 1.44 12.75 24.67
C PHE A 116 1.00 14.15 25.10
N SER A 117 -0.09 14.67 24.53
CA SER A 117 -0.66 15.94 24.97
C SER A 117 -1.08 15.89 26.43
N THR A 118 -1.81 14.84 26.82
CA THR A 118 -2.25 14.65 28.21
C THR A 118 -1.07 14.53 29.17
N TYR A 119 -0.05 13.75 28.81
CA TYR A 119 1.19 13.67 29.59
C TYR A 119 1.85 15.04 29.80
N ASN A 120 1.95 15.86 28.75
CA ASN A 120 2.54 17.19 28.88
C ASN A 120 1.70 18.14 29.75
N ASP A 121 0.38 18.02 29.71
CA ASP A 121 -0.51 18.82 30.56
C ASP A 121 -0.37 18.40 32.04
N GLU A 122 -0.31 17.10 32.33
CA GLU A 122 -0.06 16.58 33.68
C GLU A 122 1.29 17.04 34.24
N VAL A 123 2.34 17.00 33.41
CA VAL A 123 3.68 17.48 33.79
C VAL A 123 3.65 18.97 34.14
N LYS A 124 2.99 19.80 33.34
CA LYS A 124 2.87 21.25 33.62
C LYS A 124 2.08 21.51 34.91
N ASP A 125 1.00 20.77 35.13
CA ASP A 125 0.19 20.88 36.33
C ASP A 125 0.99 20.49 37.58
N GLU A 126 1.83 19.46 37.49
CA GLU A 126 2.73 19.04 38.57
C GLU A 126 3.82 20.09 38.84
N GLU A 127 4.49 20.61 37.80
CA GLU A 127 5.47 21.70 37.93
C GLU A 127 4.85 22.96 38.56
N GLN A 128 3.62 23.31 38.17
CA GLN A 128 2.93 24.47 38.73
C GLN A 128 2.61 24.27 40.21
N ARG A 129 2.16 23.07 40.62
CA ARG A 129 1.93 22.76 42.04
C ARG A 129 3.21 22.85 42.86
N GLU A 130 4.33 22.34 42.34
CA GLU A 130 5.63 22.45 43.02
C GLU A 130 6.06 23.92 43.21
N LEU A 131 5.84 24.77 42.19
CA LEU A 131 6.15 26.20 42.27
C LEU A 131 5.28 26.93 43.31
N ASP A 132 3.98 26.62 43.36
CA ASP A 132 3.04 27.18 44.34
C ASP A 132 3.43 26.77 45.76
N GLU A 133 3.79 25.51 45.99
CA GLU A 133 4.29 25.03 47.28
C GLU A 133 5.57 25.76 47.72
N ILE A 134 6.54 25.93 46.81
CA ILE A 134 7.76 26.70 47.08
C ILE A 134 7.43 28.15 47.44
N ALA A 135 6.48 28.77 46.75
CA ALA A 135 6.05 30.14 47.02
C ALA A 135 5.41 30.27 48.42
N VAL A 136 4.53 29.35 48.79
CA VAL A 136 3.90 29.30 50.13
C VAL A 136 4.95 29.12 51.23
N LEU A 137 5.91 28.21 51.04
CA LEU A 137 7.00 27.97 52.00
C LEU A 137 7.90 29.20 52.17
N LYS A 138 8.24 29.90 51.08
CA LYS A 138 9.02 31.14 51.13
C LYS A 138 8.25 32.28 51.80
N PHE A 139 6.96 32.40 51.55
CA PHE A 139 6.13 33.44 52.17
C PHE A 139 6.01 33.24 53.69
N LYS A 140 5.77 32.00 54.14
CA LYS A 140 5.75 31.66 55.57
C LYS A 140 7.07 31.98 56.28
N LYS A 141 8.23 31.78 55.65
CA LYS A 141 9.53 32.13 56.23
C LYS A 141 9.79 33.63 56.37
N LYS A 142 9.05 34.49 55.68
CA LYS A 142 9.22 35.95 55.70
C LYS A 142 8.33 36.66 56.73
N THR A 143 7.38 35.95 57.32
CA THR A 143 6.37 36.47 58.27
C THR A 143 6.65 36.09 59.73
N PHE A 144 7.74 35.36 59.99
CA PHE A 144 8.37 35.19 61.30
C PHE A 144 9.66 36.00 61.34
#